data_AF-A0A7C5SRR4-F1
#
_entry.id   AF-A0A7C5SRR4-F1
#
_cell.length_a   1.000
_cell.length_b   1.000
_cell.length_c   1.000
_cell.angle_alpha   90.00
_cell.angle_beta   90.00
_cell.angle_gamma   90.00
#
_symmetry.space_group_name_H-M   'P 1'
#
loop_
_entity.id
_entity.type
_entity.pdbx_description
1 polymer ?
#
loop_
_entity_poly.entity_id
_entity_poly.type
_entity_poly.pdbx_seq_one_letter_code
_entity_poly.pdbx_strand_id
1 'polypeptide(L)'
;MKHLALYAGPLAALLAFVLLRDDYAIAITAAVAAICVLWWVFEPVPIPVTSLLPLAIFQISGVLDKNQVGQAYGSPLILLLLGGFILSKAMERSGAHRRLA
;
A
#
# COMPACT_ATOMS: atom_id res chain seq x y z
N MET A 1 20.40 -6.87 -5.36
CA MET A 1 19.70 -5.58 -5.13
C MET A 1 18.52 -5.71 -4.17
N LYS A 2 17.63 -6.71 -4.30
CA LYS A 2 16.45 -6.89 -3.42
C LYS A 2 16.78 -6.98 -1.92
N HIS A 3 17.83 -7.71 -1.53
CA HIS A 3 18.25 -7.80 -0.12
C HIS A 3 18.69 -6.43 0.46
N LEU A 4 19.37 -5.59 -0.33
CA LEU A 4 19.75 -4.25 0.11
C LEU A 4 18.52 -3.36 0.27
N ALA A 5 17.58 -3.41 -0.68
CA ALA A 5 16.35 -2.63 -0.64
C ALA A 5 15.44 -3.01 0.54
N LEU A 6 15.44 -4.30 0.93
CA LEU A 6 14.71 -4.78 2.10
C LEU A 6 15.12 -4.04 3.38
N TYR A 7 16.42 -3.85 3.60
CA TYR A 7 16.95 -3.12 4.76
C TYR A 7 16.99 -1.60 4.56
N ALA A 8 17.16 -1.13 3.32
CA ALA A 8 17.19 0.29 3.01
C ALA A 8 15.86 0.99 3.30
N GLY A 9 14.72 0.31 3.09
CA GLY A 9 13.39 0.84 3.42
C GLY A 9 13.24 1.25 4.89
N PRO A 10 13.41 0.31 5.84
CA PRO A 10 13.39 0.61 7.28
C PRO A 10 14.45 1.64 7.69
N LEU A 11 15.66 1.59 7.11
CA LEU A 11 16.71 2.57 7.40
C LEU A 11 16.28 3.99 6.99
N ALA A 12 15.70 4.15 5.80
CA ALA A 12 15.21 5.44 5.33
C ALA A 12 14.01 5.92 6.14
N ALA A 13 13.12 5.02 6.56
CA ALA A 13 12.01 5.35 7.45
C ALA A 13 12.49 5.84 8.82
N LEU A 14 13.49 5.16 9.41
CA LEU A 14 14.12 5.59 10.66
C LEU A 14 14.81 6.94 10.51
N LEU A 15 15.54 7.16 9.41
CA LEU A 15 16.17 8.43 9.11
C LEU A 15 15.13 9.55 9.00
N ALA A 16 14.06 9.34 8.24
CA ALA A 16 12.97 10.30 8.10
C ALA A 16 12.31 10.62 9.45
N PHE A 17 12.05 9.60 10.28
CA PHE A 17 11.49 9.79 11.61
C PHE A 17 12.41 10.65 12.51
N VAL A 18 13.72 10.36 12.52
CA VAL A 18 14.69 11.10 13.34
C VAL A 18 14.83 12.55 12.89
N LEU A 19 14.84 12.81 11.58
CA LEU A 19 14.97 14.14 11.02
C LEU A 19 13.75 15.04 11.27
N LEU A 20 12.54 14.44 11.33
CA LEU A 20 11.28 15.16 11.47
C LEU A 20 10.63 15.00 12.85
N ARG A 21 11.40 14.54 13.84
CA ARG A 21 10.91 14.14 15.18
C ARG A 21 10.20 15.25 15.97
N ASP A 22 10.34 16.50 15.55
CA ASP A 22 9.74 17.66 16.21
C ASP A 22 8.20 17.61 16.15
N ASP A 23 7.63 17.03 15.09
CA ASP A 23 6.21 16.73 14.98
C ASP A 23 6.01 15.23 14.72
N TYR A 24 5.43 14.56 15.71
CA TYR A 24 5.22 13.11 15.67
C TYR A 24 4.37 12.64 14.48
N ALA A 25 3.31 13.39 14.14
CA ALA A 25 2.42 13.01 13.03
C ALA A 25 3.14 13.15 11.68
N ILE A 26 3.91 14.22 11.51
CA ILE A 26 4.74 14.44 10.32
C ILE A 26 5.83 13.37 10.23
N ALA A 27 6.53 13.08 11.34
CA ALA A 27 7.61 12.10 11.40
C ALA A 27 7.15 10.70 10.98
N ILE A 28 6.04 10.22 11.53
CA ILE A 28 5.48 8.90 11.17
C ILE A 28 5.03 8.88 9.72
N THR A 29 4.34 9.92 9.25
CA THR A 29 3.87 10.00 7.86
C THR A 29 5.03 9.97 6.88
N ALA A 30 6.10 10.72 7.15
CA ALA A 30 7.31 10.71 6.34
C ALA A 30 8.04 9.36 6.37
N ALA A 31 8.10 8.71 7.53
CA ALA A 31 8.69 7.39 7.68
C ALA A 31 7.93 6.32 6.86
N VAL A 32 6.59 6.32 6.94
CA VAL A 32 5.73 5.43 6.13
C VAL A 32 5.89 5.73 4.65
N ALA A 33 5.93 7.00 4.25
CA ALA A 33 6.13 7.37 2.85
C ALA A 33 7.49 6.88 2.32
N ALA A 34 8.57 7.06 3.09
CA ALA A 34 9.91 6.65 2.70
C ALA A 34 10.02 5.13 2.46
N ILE A 35 9.49 4.31 3.37
CA ILE A 35 9.49 2.85 3.18
C ILE A 35 8.61 2.42 2.01
N CYS A 36 7.41 3.01 1.84
CA CYS A 36 6.53 2.69 0.73
C CYS A 36 7.17 3.03 -0.62
N VAL A 37 7.78 4.20 -0.76
CA VAL A 37 8.47 4.59 -2.00
C VAL A 37 9.59 3.62 -2.34
N LEU A 38 10.47 3.30 -1.38
CA LEU A 38 11.58 2.39 -1.62
C LEU A 38 11.12 0.98 -1.93
N TRP A 39 10.15 0.45 -1.19
CA TRP A 39 9.67 -0.91 -1.40
C TRP A 39 8.79 -1.06 -2.64
N TRP A 40 8.07 -0.02 -3.09
CA TRP A 40 7.35 -0.06 -4.37
C TRP A 40 8.30 0.02 -5.57
N VAL A 41 9.37 0.81 -5.49
CA VAL A 41 10.32 0.96 -6.62
C VAL A 41 11.21 -0.28 -6.78
N PHE A 42 11.72 -0.82 -5.67
CA PHE A 42 12.69 -1.92 -5.71
C PHE A 42 12.08 -3.30 -5.53
N GLU A 43 10.78 -3.38 -5.23
CA GLU A 43 10.00 -4.60 -5.03
C GLU A 43 10.76 -5.71 -4.27
N PRO A 44 11.28 -5.44 -3.05
CA PRO A 44 11.92 -6.48 -2.23
C PRO A 44 10.90 -7.49 -1.71
N VAL A 45 9.63 -7.08 -1.58
CA VAL A 45 8.46 -7.88 -1.21
C VAL A 45 7.32 -7.61 -2.19
N PRO A 46 6.30 -8.48 -2.30
CA PRO A 46 5.15 -8.23 -3.16
C PRO A 46 4.47 -6.90 -2.82
N ILE A 47 4.06 -6.14 -3.87
CA ILE A 47 3.40 -4.84 -3.72
C ILE A 47 2.27 -4.85 -2.68
N PRO A 48 1.38 -5.87 -2.60
CA PRO A 48 0.33 -5.92 -1.58
C PRO A 48 0.87 -5.88 -0.14
N VAL A 49 2.02 -6.50 0.13
CA VAL A 49 2.63 -6.52 1.47
C VAL A 49 3.08 -5.11 1.86
N THR A 50 3.75 -4.41 0.96
CA THR A 50 4.13 -3.00 1.17
C THR A 50 2.92 -2.12 1.39
N SER A 51 1.85 -2.31 0.61
CA SER A 51 0.61 -1.53 0.72
C SER A 51 -0.17 -1.77 2.00
N LEU A 52 0.11 -2.82 2.78
CA LEU A 52 -0.47 -3.06 4.10
C LEU A 52 0.27 -2.31 5.23
N LEU A 53 1.49 -1.82 5.00
CA LEU A 53 2.24 -1.08 6.01
C LEU A 53 1.51 0.19 6.49
N PRO A 54 1.00 1.09 5.62
CA PRO A 54 0.30 2.28 6.07
C PRO A 54 -0.97 1.94 6.86
N LEU A 55 -1.69 0.89 6.43
CA LEU A 55 -2.89 0.40 7.10
C LEU A 55 -2.62 0.04 8.57
N ALA A 56 -1.53 -0.68 8.83
CA ALA A 56 -1.18 -1.07 10.20
C ALA A 56 -0.53 0.09 10.98
N ILE A 57 0.45 0.78 10.38
CA ILE A 57 1.26 1.76 11.08
C ILE A 57 0.42 2.98 11.48
N PHE A 58 -0.43 3.53 10.59
CA PHE A 58 -1.19 4.73 10.92
C PHE A 58 -2.25 4.51 12.01
N GLN A 59 -2.80 3.30 12.10
CA GLN A 59 -3.75 2.94 13.15
C GLN A 59 -3.04 2.74 14.50
N ILE A 60 -1.88 2.08 14.50
CA ILE A 60 -1.10 1.81 15.72
C ILE A 60 -0.46 3.10 16.24
N SER A 61 0.01 3.98 15.35
CA SER A 61 0.64 5.24 15.72
C SER A 61 -0.33 6.30 16.20
N GLY A 62 -1.63 6.15 15.91
CA GLY A 62 -2.67 7.12 16.24
C GLY A 62 -2.71 8.35 15.34
N VAL A 63 -1.98 8.34 14.21
CA VAL A 63 -1.96 9.46 13.24
C VAL A 63 -3.27 9.56 12.46
N LEU A 64 -3.89 8.43 12.15
CA LEU A 64 -5.22 8.37 11.54
C LEU A 64 -6.14 7.49 12.38
N ASP A 65 -7.42 7.86 12.42
CA ASP A 65 -8.44 7.03 13.05
C ASP A 65 -8.79 5.79 12.19
N LYS A 66 -9.46 4.81 12.81
CA LYS A 66 -9.85 3.55 12.15
C LYS A 66 -10.79 3.78 10.95
N ASN A 67 -11.66 4.79 11.02
CA ASN A 67 -12.62 5.10 9.96
C ASN A 67 -11.91 5.75 8.76
N GLN A 68 -10.97 6.65 8.99
CA GLN A 68 -10.15 7.30 7.97
C GLN A 68 -9.31 6.26 7.21
N VAL A 69 -8.65 5.36 7.93
CA VAL A 69 -7.90 4.27 7.30
C VAL A 69 -8.85 3.31 6.58
N GLY A 70 -9.98 2.95 7.19
CA GLY A 70 -10.99 2.09 6.57
C GLY A 70 -11.54 2.66 5.25
N GLN A 71 -11.80 3.97 5.19
CA GLN A 71 -12.29 4.64 3.98
C GLN A 71 -11.26 4.62 2.84
N ALA A 72 -9.97 4.76 3.15
CA ALA A 72 -8.92 4.73 2.14
C ALA A 72 -8.80 3.36 1.44
N TYR A 73 -8.92 2.26 2.20
CA TYR A 73 -8.80 0.90 1.67
C TYR A 73 -10.13 0.30 1.20
N GLY A 74 -11.26 0.80 1.71
CA GLY A 74 -12.61 0.40 1.35
C GLY A 74 -13.29 1.29 0.32
N SER A 75 -12.53 2.09 -0.43
CA SER A 75 -13.07 3.02 -1.41
C SER A 75 -13.97 2.31 -2.44
N PRO A 76 -15.13 2.88 -2.81
CA PRO A 76 -16.00 2.34 -3.85
C PRO A 76 -15.27 2.05 -5.17
N LEU A 77 -14.23 2.83 -5.50
CA LEU A 77 -13.42 2.60 -6.70
C LEU A 77 -12.63 1.29 -6.64
N ILE A 78 -12.10 0.92 -5.46
CA ILE A 78 -11.39 -0.35 -5.26
C ILE A 78 -12.36 -1.52 -5.44
N LEU A 79 -13.56 -1.40 -4.86
CA LEU A 79 -14.61 -2.41 -4.99
C LEU A 79 -15.12 -2.54 -6.44
N LEU A 80 -15.25 -1.42 -7.15
CA LEU A 80 -15.63 -1.40 -8.56
C LEU A 80 -14.59 -2.09 -9.44
N LEU A 81 -13.30 -1.80 -9.21
CA LEU A 81 -12.20 -2.44 -9.93
C LEU A 81 -12.18 -3.96 -9.67
N LEU A 82 -12.34 -4.38 -8.41
CA LEU A 82 -12.47 -5.78 -8.03
C LEU A 82 -13.65 -6.46 -8.75
N GLY A 83 -14.82 -5.82 -8.75
CA GLY A 83 -16.00 -6.29 -9.49
C GLY A 83 -15.72 -6.43 -10.98
N GLY A 84 -15.03 -5.46 -11.59
CA GLY A 84 -14.59 -5.52 -12.98
C GLY A 84 -13.68 -6.72 -13.27
N PHE A 85 -12.72 -7.02 -12.40
CA PHE A 85 -11.86 -8.19 -12.56
C PHE A 85 -12.62 -9.52 -12.41
N ILE A 86 -13.55 -9.61 -11.46
CA ILE A 86 -14.41 -10.79 -11.30
C ILE A 86 -15.25 -11.02 -12.56
N LEU A 87 -15.88 -9.97 -13.08
CA LEU A 87 -16.68 -10.03 -14.32
C LEU A 87 -15.82 -10.43 -15.52
N SER A 88 -14.63 -9.84 -15.67
CA SER A 88 -13.67 -10.20 -16.73
C SER A 88 -13.32 -11.69 -16.68
N LYS A 89 -13.01 -12.22 -15.48
CA LYS A 89 -12.69 -13.64 -15.32
C LYS A 89 -13.89 -14.56 -15.58
N ALA A 90 -15.10 -14.14 -15.23
CA ALA A 90 -16.33 -14.88 -15.54
C ALA A 90 -16.58 -14.95 -17.06
N MET A 91 -16.33 -13.86 -17.78
CA MET A 91 -16.42 -13.79 -19.24
C MET A 91 -15.38 -14.68 -19.95
N GLU A 92 -14.18 -14.78 -19.38
CA GLU A 92 -13.14 -15.71 -19.83
C GLU A 92 -13.62 -17.17 -19.67
N ARG A 93 -14.07 -17.53 -18.47
CA ARG A 93 -14.51 -18.89 -18.13
C ARG A 93 -15.73 -19.36 -18.92
N SER A 94 -16.66 -18.46 -19.22
CA SER A 94 -17.87 -18.77 -20.00
C SER A 94 -17.64 -18.83 -21.50
N GLY A 95 -16.44 -18.46 -21.98
CA GLY A 95 -16.15 -18.36 -23.42
C GLY A 95 -16.93 -17.24 -24.13
N ALA A 96 -17.62 -16.36 -23.38
CA ALA A 96 -18.44 -15.29 -23.96
C ALA A 96 -17.58 -14.30 -24.79
N HIS A 97 -16.35 -14.02 -24.35
CA HIS A 97 -15.39 -13.20 -25.11
C HIS A 97 -15.08 -13.75 -26.51
N ARG A 98 -15.10 -15.08 -26.70
CA ARG A 98 -14.90 -15.75 -28.01
C ARG A 98 -16.16 -15.78 -28.89
N ARG A 99 -17.34 -15.64 -28.29
CA ARG A 99 -18.62 -15.57 -29.03
C ARG A 99 -18.89 -14.16 -29.56
N LEU A 100 -18.26 -13.17 -28.96
CA LEU A 100 -18.40 -11.75 -29.30
C LEU A 100 -17.28 -11.23 -30.21
N ALA A 101 -16.15 -11.95 -30.31
CA ALA A 101 -15.05 -11.68 -31.22
C ALA A 101 -15.28 -12.37 -32.57
#